data_AF-A0A8T8HY12-F1
#
_entry.id   AF-A0A8T8HY12-F1
#
_cell.length_a   1.000
_cell.length_b   1.000
_cell.length_c   1.000
_cell.angle_alpha   90.00
_cell.angle_beta   90.00
_cell.angle_gamma   90.00
#
_symmetry.space_group_name_H-M   'P 1'
#
loop_
_entity.id
_entity.type
_entity.pdbx_description
1 polymer ?
#
loop_
_entity_poly.entity_id
_entity_poly.type
_entity_poly.pdbx_seq_one_letter_code
_entity_poly.pdbx_strand_id
1 'polypeptide(L)'
;VLLRLAREGWLVVPRAEAERVIAELERTLKVVRARLRRAELSRRLRDVADRDVDPAVERLAVDAAFAGQIAADTWERALVELPKYIEAFRIAAGGR
;
A
#
# COMPACT_ATOMS: atom_id res chain seq x y z
N VAL A 1 11.01 5.54 12.31
CA VAL A 1 11.04 6.49 13.46
C VAL A 1 9.83 6.32 14.37
N LEU A 2 8.59 6.51 13.88
CA LEU A 2 7.36 6.35 14.69
C LEU A 2 7.26 5.03 15.46
N LEU A 3 7.51 3.90 14.80
CA LEU A 3 7.49 2.58 15.47
C LEU A 3 8.51 2.47 16.61
N ARG A 4 9.68 3.12 16.47
CA ARG A 4 10.68 3.14 17.53
C ARG A 4 10.17 3.95 18.73
N LEU A 5 9.62 5.15 18.47
CA LEU A 5 9.05 6.00 19.51
C LEU A 5 7.89 5.30 20.26
N ALA A 6 7.04 4.58 19.54
CA ALA A 6 5.96 3.79 20.15
C ALA A 6 6.52 2.68 21.05
N ARG A 7 7.52 1.93 20.58
CA ARG A 7 8.19 0.87 21.37
C ARG A 7 8.92 1.40 22.60
N GLU A 8 9.49 2.60 22.51
CA GLU A 8 10.17 3.29 23.62
C GLU A 8 9.16 3.97 24.58
N GLY A 9 7.86 3.93 24.30
CA GLY A 9 6.82 4.56 25.10
C GLY A 9 6.74 6.09 24.96
N TRP A 10 7.43 6.66 23.98
CA TRP A 10 7.49 8.11 23.74
C TRP A 10 6.36 8.60 22.82
N LEU A 11 5.66 7.67 22.16
CA LEU A 11 4.45 7.96 21.39
C LEU A 11 3.23 7.40 22.15
N VAL A 12 2.39 8.30 22.66
CA VAL A 12 1.12 7.98 23.32
C VAL A 12 0.01 8.72 22.61
N VAL A 13 -1.01 7.99 22.17
CA VAL A 13 -2.12 8.55 21.39
C VAL A 13 -3.43 8.08 22.03
N PRO A 14 -4.45 8.95 22.19
CA PRO A 14 -5.76 8.52 22.65
C PRO A 14 -6.30 7.38 21.81
N ARG A 15 -6.85 6.35 22.46
CA ARG A 15 -7.27 5.11 21.78
C ARG A 15 -8.22 5.37 20.61
N ALA A 16 -9.22 6.22 20.80
CA ALA A 16 -10.19 6.56 19.75
C ALA A 16 -9.54 7.23 18.52
N GLU A 17 -8.52 8.06 18.75
CA GLU A 17 -7.77 8.71 17.68
C GLU A 17 -6.87 7.71 16.94
N ALA A 18 -6.18 6.84 17.69
CA ALA A 18 -5.37 5.78 17.10
C ALA A 18 -6.20 4.81 16.26
N GLU A 19 -7.38 4.39 16.75
CA GLU A 19 -8.30 3.52 16.00
C GLU A 19 -8.75 4.15 14.69
N ARG A 20 -9.06 5.45 14.69
CA ARG A 20 -9.40 6.19 13.47
C ARG A 20 -8.23 6.20 12.47
N VAL A 21 -7.02 6.54 12.93
CA VAL A 21 -5.84 6.61 12.06
C VAL A 21 -5.49 5.22 11.52
N ILE A 22 -5.57 4.18 12.34
CA ILE A 22 -5.37 2.79 11.92
C ILE A 22 -6.34 2.41 10.81
N ALA A 23 -7.64 2.72 10.95
CA ALA A 23 -8.63 2.42 9.92
C ALA A 23 -8.32 3.12 8.58
N GLU A 24 -7.87 4.37 8.62
CA GLU A 24 -7.46 5.13 7.43
C GLU A 24 -6.20 4.52 6.78
N LEU A 25 -5.21 4.11 7.58
CA LEU A 25 -3.98 3.46 7.12
C LEU A 25 -4.25 2.07 6.53
N GLU A 26 -5.13 1.28 7.14
CA GLU A 26 -5.53 -0.05 6.66
C GLU A 26 -6.28 0.05 5.32
N ARG A 27 -7.20 1.03 5.21
CA ARG A 27 -7.87 1.33 3.94
C ARG A 27 -6.86 1.70 2.85
N THR A 28 -5.89 2.55 3.19
CA THR A 28 -4.83 2.96 2.26
C THR A 28 -3.98 1.76 1.83
N LEU A 29 -3.55 0.92 2.78
CA LEU A 29 -2.77 -0.30 2.49
C LEU A 29 -3.55 -1.27 1.59
N LYS A 30 -4.86 -1.41 1.77
CA LYS A 30 -5.72 -2.22 0.88
C LYS A 30 -5.72 -1.68 -0.55
N VAL A 31 -5.79 -0.37 -0.71
CA VAL A 31 -5.74 0.30 -2.02
C VAL A 31 -4.37 0.13 -2.69
N VAL A 32 -3.28 0.33 -1.94
CA VAL A 32 -1.90 0.11 -2.41
C VAL A 32 -1.72 -1.33 -2.91
N ARG A 33 -2.13 -2.32 -2.11
CA ARG A 33 -2.07 -3.75 -2.48
C ARG A 33 -2.90 -4.08 -3.72
N ALA A 34 -4.07 -3.48 -3.87
CA ALA A 34 -4.92 -3.69 -5.04
C ALA A 34 -4.27 -3.12 -6.32
N ARG A 35 -3.68 -1.93 -6.24
CA ARG A 35 -2.98 -1.29 -7.36
C ARG A 35 -1.75 -2.08 -7.80
N LEU A 36 -0.90 -2.51 -6.86
CA LEU A 36 0.27 -3.31 -7.20
C LEU A 36 -0.10 -4.66 -7.81
N ARG A 37 -1.15 -5.32 -7.30
CA ARG A 37 -1.65 -6.56 -7.93
C ARG A 37 -2.14 -6.34 -9.35
N ARG A 38 -2.82 -5.23 -9.63
CA ARG A 38 -3.23 -4.86 -10.99
C ARG A 38 -2.03 -4.59 -11.89
N ALA A 39 -1.05 -3.82 -11.42
CA ALA A 39 0.16 -3.54 -12.18
C ALA A 39 0.94 -4.82 -12.50
N GLU A 40 1.06 -5.73 -11.52
CA GLU A 40 1.68 -7.04 -11.71
C GLU A 40 0.92 -7.92 -12.71
N LEU A 41 -0.42 -7.93 -12.63
CA LEU A 41 -1.25 -8.64 -13.61
C LEU A 41 -1.09 -8.05 -15.01
N SER A 42 -1.07 -6.72 -15.15
CA SER A 42 -0.84 -6.05 -16.43
C SER A 42 0.54 -6.37 -17.01
N ARG A 43 1.59 -6.47 -16.17
CA ARG A 43 2.92 -6.91 -16.61
C ARG A 43 2.89 -8.34 -17.13
N ARG A 44 2.32 -9.28 -16.37
CA ARG A 44 2.19 -10.69 -16.78
C ARG A 44 1.35 -10.85 -18.05
N LEU A 45 0.28 -10.08 -18.19
CA LEU A 45 -0.53 -10.09 -19.40
C LEU A 45 0.28 -9.58 -20.59
N ARG A 46 1.08 -8.52 -20.44
CA ARG A 46 1.98 -8.06 -21.50
C ARG A 46 3.02 -9.11 -21.89
N ASP A 47 3.61 -9.81 -20.92
CA ASP A 47 4.58 -10.89 -21.19
C ASP A 47 3.93 -12.08 -21.92
N VAL A 48 2.60 -12.24 -21.80
CA VAL A 48 1.80 -13.26 -22.51
C VAL A 48 1.20 -12.72 -23.82
N ALA A 49 1.00 -11.41 -23.94
CA ALA A 49 0.33 -10.72 -25.05
C ALA A 49 1.16 -10.62 -26.34
N ASP A 50 2.34 -11.23 -26.40
CA ASP A 50 3.00 -11.60 -27.66
C ASP A 50 2.15 -12.62 -28.48
N ARG A 51 0.95 -12.95 -27.98
CA ARG A 51 -0.14 -13.65 -28.67
C ARG A 51 -1.45 -12.86 -28.52
N ASP A 52 -1.79 -12.11 -29.56
CA ASP A 52 -3.14 -11.63 -29.93
C ASP A 52 -4.11 -11.35 -28.76
N VAL A 53 -3.94 -10.19 -28.09
CA VAL A 53 -4.82 -9.73 -27.00
C VAL A 53 -5.71 -8.58 -27.49
N ASP A 54 -6.96 -8.57 -27.02
CA ASP A 54 -7.95 -7.53 -27.31
C ASP A 54 -7.42 -6.11 -26.99
N PRO A 55 -7.53 -5.14 -27.93
CA PRO A 55 -7.00 -3.78 -27.78
C PRO A 55 -7.55 -2.99 -26.57
N ALA A 56 -8.73 -3.35 -26.07
CA ALA A 56 -9.31 -2.73 -24.87
C ALA A 56 -8.59 -3.20 -23.60
N VAL A 57 -8.15 -4.46 -23.56
CA VAL A 57 -7.34 -5.03 -22.46
C VAL A 57 -5.93 -4.45 -22.49
N GLU A 58 -5.37 -4.26 -23.68
CA GLU A 58 -4.06 -3.64 -23.88
C GLU A 58 -4.02 -2.20 -23.36
N ARG A 59 -5.06 -1.40 -23.64
CA ARG A 59 -5.15 0.00 -23.19
C ARG A 59 -5.24 0.13 -21.67
N LEU A 60 -6.03 -0.74 -21.02
CA LEU A 60 -6.10 -0.85 -19.55
C LEU A 60 -4.76 -1.29 -18.92
N ALA A 61 -4.02 -2.17 -19.61
CA ALA A 61 -2.70 -2.62 -19.17
C ALA A 61 -1.64 -1.51 -19.26
N VAL A 62 -1.69 -0.68 -20.31
CA VAL A 62 -0.81 0.47 -20.51
C VAL A 62 -1.06 1.54 -19.44
N ASP A 63 -2.32 1.93 -19.20
CA ASP A 63 -2.63 2.96 -18.19
C ASP A 63 -2.25 2.53 -16.77
N ALA A 64 -2.48 1.25 -16.43
CA ALA A 64 -2.06 0.68 -15.16
C ALA A 64 -0.53 0.59 -15.02
N ALA A 65 0.18 0.30 -16.11
CA ALA A 65 1.65 0.27 -16.13
C ALA A 65 2.25 1.67 -16.00
N PHE A 66 1.70 2.68 -16.68
CA PHE A 66 2.14 4.07 -16.56
C PHE A 66 1.93 4.63 -15.14
N ALA A 67 0.75 4.40 -14.55
CA ALA A 67 0.48 4.77 -13.16
C ALA A 67 1.37 4.00 -12.16
N GLY A 68 1.73 2.76 -12.51
CA GLY A 68 2.69 1.95 -11.77
C GLY A 68 4.11 2.48 -11.86
N GLN A 69 4.58 2.89 -13.04
CA GLN A 69 5.95 3.37 -13.28
C GLN A 69 6.22 4.75 -12.65
N ILE A 70 5.25 5.67 -12.70
CA ILE A 70 5.43 7.03 -12.13
C ILE A 70 5.52 7.00 -10.60
N ALA A 71 5.00 5.96 -9.95
CA ALA A 71 4.91 5.88 -8.50
C ALA A 71 5.44 4.57 -7.91
N ALA A 72 6.16 3.74 -8.67
CA ALA A 72 6.59 2.39 -8.28
C ALA A 72 7.30 2.40 -6.92
N ASP A 73 8.31 3.26 -6.77
CA ASP A 73 9.07 3.44 -5.54
C ASP A 73 8.19 3.87 -4.36
N THR A 74 7.16 4.68 -4.63
CA THR A 74 6.23 5.17 -3.60
C THR A 74 5.27 4.07 -3.15
N TRP A 75 4.76 3.22 -4.06
CA TRP A 75 3.84 2.13 -3.72
C TRP A 75 4.54 0.99 -2.99
N GLU A 76 5.75 0.63 -3.44
CA GLU A 76 6.56 -0.41 -2.79
C GLU A 76 7.01 0.04 -1.40
N ARG A 77 7.45 1.30 -1.27
CA ARG A 77 7.76 1.88 0.04
C ARG A 77 6.54 1.95 0.94
N ALA A 78 5.35 2.28 0.41
CA ALA A 78 4.11 2.27 1.18
C ALA A 78 3.74 0.86 1.68
N LEU A 79 3.99 -0.20 0.91
CA LEU A 79 3.79 -1.58 1.39
C LEU A 79 4.67 -1.93 2.59
N VAL A 80 5.87 -1.36 2.66
CA VAL A 80 6.82 -1.60 3.74
C VAL A 80 6.54 -0.70 4.95
N GLU A 81 6.20 0.57 4.73
CA GLU A 81 6.06 1.56 5.81
C GLU A 81 4.66 1.60 6.45
N LEU A 82 3.57 1.45 5.68
CA LEU A 82 2.22 1.51 6.24
C LEU A 82 1.97 0.47 7.35
N PRO A 83 2.41 -0.80 7.23
CA PRO A 83 2.31 -1.75 8.33
C PRO A 83 3.07 -1.30 9.59
N LYS A 84 4.23 -0.66 9.45
CA LYS A 84 5.02 -0.15 10.58
C LYS A 84 4.28 0.99 11.29
N TYR A 85 3.58 1.84 10.55
CA TYR A 85 2.79 2.92 11.13
C TYR A 85 1.55 2.39 11.83
N ILE A 86 0.82 1.46 11.22
CA ILE A 86 -0.32 0.78 11.86
C ILE A 86 0.13 0.19 13.20
N GLU A 87 1.25 -0.52 13.21
CA GLU A 87 1.80 -1.11 14.42
C GLU A 87 2.21 -0.06 15.46
N ALA A 88 2.83 1.04 15.04
CA ALA A 88 3.19 2.14 15.93
C ALA A 88 1.94 2.73 16.63
N PHE A 89 0.84 2.92 15.90
CA PHE A 89 -0.41 3.43 16.48
C PHE A 89 -1.11 2.41 17.38
N ARG A 90 -1.01 1.10 17.09
CA ARG A 90 -1.53 0.06 17.99
C ARG A 90 -0.83 0.08 19.34
N ILE A 91 0.51 0.15 19.33
CA ILE A 91 1.32 0.26 20.54
C ILE A 91 1.01 1.56 21.29
N ALA A 92 0.96 2.69 20.57
CA ALA A 92 0.68 4.01 21.17
C ALA A 92 -0.72 4.13 21.80
N ALA A 93 -1.68 3.31 21.35
CA ALA A 93 -3.03 3.22 21.91
C ALA A 93 -3.11 2.33 23.17
N GLY A 94 -1.99 1.72 23.61
CA GLY A 94 -1.95 0.76 24.71
C GLY A 94 -2.34 -0.67 24.32
N GLY A 95 -2.44 -0.97 23.02
CA GLY A 95 -2.56 -2.34 22.53
C GLY A 95 -1.18 -3.00 22.49
N ARG A 96 -0.95 -3.95 23.41
CA ARG A 96 0.18 -4.89 23.33
C ARG A 96 -0.19 -6.08 22.47
#